data_AF-A0A928HZP9-F1
#
_entry.id   AF-A0A928HZP9-F1
#
_cell.length_a   1.000
_cell.length_b   1.000
_cell.length_c   1.000
_cell.angle_alpha   90.00
_cell.angle_beta   90.00
_cell.angle_gamma   90.00
#
_symmetry.space_group_name_H-M   'P 1'
#
loop_
_entity.id
_entity.type
_entity.pdbx_description
1 polymer ?
#
loop_
_entity_poly.entity_id
_entity_poly.type
_entity_poly.pdbx_seq_one_letter_code
_entity_poly.pdbx_strand_id
1 'polypeptide(L)' 'MEQIFKLGSVSNAAKAKRVLSAKGIRGRMTKTDGTDEGCAWGLAVSGKEAVMAANALRAEGIRYEAL' A
#
# COMPACT_ATOMS: atom_id res chain seq x y z
N MET A 1 12.85 -5.85 6.88
CA MET A 1 12.03 -6.46 5.83
C MET A 1 10.77 -5.61 5.68
N GLU A 2 10.51 -5.07 4.49
CA GLU A 2 9.30 -4.29 4.19
C GLU A 2 8.28 -5.18 3.47
N GLN A 3 6.98 -4.98 3.72
CA GLN A 3 5.88 -5.60 2.97
C GLN A 3 5.35 -4.60 1.96
N ILE A 4 5.13 -5.03 0.71
CA ILE A 4 4.55 -4.18 -0.34
C ILE A 4 3.11 -4.60 -0.61
N PHE A 5 2.22 -3.62 -0.64
CA PHE A 5 0.84 -3.78 -1.11
C PHE A 5 0.70 -3.13 -2.49
N LYS A 6 0.51 -3.91 -3.55
CA LYS A 6 0.24 -3.42 -4.90
C LYS A 6 -1.20 -2.95 -5.00
N LEU A 7 -1.38 -1.68 -5.36
CA LEU A 7 -2.65 -0.95 -5.32
C LEU A 7 -3.11 -0.49 -6.72
N GLY A 8 -2.31 -0.77 -7.75
CA GLY A 8 -2.62 -0.57 -9.15
C GLY A 8 -2.48 0.87 -9.64
N SER A 9 -2.98 1.87 -8.90
CA SER A 9 -2.92 3.28 -9.32
C SER A 9 -2.34 4.20 -8.24
N VAL A 10 -1.79 5.34 -8.67
CA VAL A 10 -1.31 6.41 -7.76
C VAL A 10 -2.41 6.81 -6.79
N SER A 11 -3.64 6.98 -7.27
CA SER A 11 -4.79 7.41 -6.47
C SER A 11 -5.14 6.40 -5.38
N ASN A 12 -5.13 5.10 -5.70
CA ASN A 12 -5.35 4.05 -4.71
C ASN A 12 -4.20 3.99 -3.69
N ALA A 13 -2.95 4.11 -4.15
CA ALA A 13 -1.78 4.17 -3.28
C ALA A 13 -1.80 5.38 -2.33
N ALA A 14 -2.22 6.55 -2.82
CA ALA A 14 -2.39 7.74 -2.01
C ALA A 14 -3.53 7.59 -0.99
N LYS A 15 -4.67 6.99 -1.39
CA LYS A 15 -5.78 6.70 -0.48
C LYS A 15 -5.33 5.74 0.64
N ALA A 16 -4.66 4.65 0.27
CA ALA A 16 -4.11 3.68 1.23
C ALA A 16 -3.12 4.34 2.20
N LYS A 17 -2.22 5.20 1.70
CA LYS A 17 -1.27 5.94 2.55
C LYS A 17 -2.00 6.80 3.58
N ARG A 18 -3.06 7.51 3.20
CA ARG A 18 -3.87 8.33 4.11
C ARG A 18 -4.52 7.48 5.20
N VAL A 19 -5.12 6.36 4.81
CA VAL A 19 -5.72 5.39 5.76
C VAL A 19 -4.70 4.89 6.77
N LEU A 20 -3.54 4.42 6.30
CA LEU A 20 -2.49 3.93 7.20
C LEU A 20 -1.94 5.02 8.11
N SER A 21 -1.75 6.23 7.58
CA SER A 21 -1.28 7.38 8.37
C SER A 21 -2.28 7.77 9.47
N ALA A 22 -3.58 7.70 9.20
CA ALA A 22 -4.63 7.92 10.21
C ALA A 22 -4.65 6.86 11.32
N LYS A 23 -4.06 5.68 11.06
CA LYS A 23 -3.87 4.60 12.04
C LYS A 23 -2.49 4.62 12.69
N GLY A 24 -1.67 5.63 12.41
CA GLY A 24 -0.30 5.75 12.93
C GLY A 24 0.72 4.83 12.25
N ILE A 25 0.36 4.17 11.15
CA ILE A 25 1.23 3.24 10.42
C ILE A 25 1.99 4.02 9.33
N ARG A 26 3.32 3.89 9.32
CA ARG A 26 4.16 4.59 8.34
C ARG A 26 4.25 3.79 7.03
N GLY A 27 3.65 4.33 5.97
CA GLY A 27 3.72 3.76 4.61
C GLY A 27 4.46 4.67 3.62
N ARG A 28 5.34 4.10 2.82
CA ARG A 28 6.04 4.78 1.70
C ARG A 28 5.44 4.33 0.38
N MET A 29 5.02 5.29 -0.45
CA MET A 29 4.56 4.97 -1.80
C MET A 29 5.76 4.52 -2.65
N THR A 30 5.55 3.48 -3.44
CA THR A 30 6.55 2.92 -4.34
C THR A 30 5.91 2.48 -5.65
N LYS A 31 6.66 2.52 -6.74
CA LYS A 31 6.28 1.82 -7.97
C LYS A 31 6.49 0.32 -7.77
N THR A 32 5.61 -0.51 -8.33
CA THR A 32 5.63 -1.98 -8.14
C THR A 32 5.99 -2.76 -9.40
N ASP A 33 6.03 -2.11 -10.56
CA ASP A 33 6.45 -2.66 -11.85
C ASP A 33 7.25 -1.62 -12.66
N GLY A 34 8.14 -2.14 -13.50
CA GLY A 34 9.18 -1.38 -14.22
C GLY A 34 8.88 -1.11 -15.69
N THR A 35 7.65 -1.33 -16.17
CA THR A 35 7.25 -1.03 -17.55
C THR A 35 6.35 0.19 -17.58
N ASP A 36 6.70 1.16 -18.44
CA ASP A 36 6.07 2.49 -18.53
C ASP A 36 4.61 2.48 -19.00
N GLU A 37 4.12 1.34 -19.50
CA GLU A 37 2.70 1.15 -19.82
C GLU A 37 1.92 0.76 -18.56
N GLY A 38 1.43 1.78 -17.85
CA GLY A 38 0.53 1.58 -16.70
C GLY A 38 1.25 1.24 -15.40
N CYS A 39 2.25 2.03 -15.01
CA CYS A 39 2.94 1.90 -13.71
C CYS A 39 1.94 1.64 -12.58
N ALA A 40 1.99 0.44 -12.02
CA ALA A 40 1.29 0.11 -10.80
C ALA A 40 2.02 0.71 -9.61
N TRP A 41 1.23 1.31 -8.74
CA TRP A 41 1.71 1.87 -7.50
C TRP A 41 1.34 0.97 -6.35
N GLY A 42 2.19 0.97 -5.34
CA GLY A 42 1.98 0.25 -4.11
C GLY A 42 2.43 1.05 -2.90
N LEU A 43 2.26 0.43 -1.74
CA LEU A 43 2.64 0.99 -0.46
C LEU A 43 3.55 0.01 0.28
N ALA A 44 4.80 0.41 0.48
CA ALA A 44 5.75 -0.31 1.30
C ALA A 44 5.52 0.08 2.78
N VAL A 45 5.38 -0.93 3.64
CA VAL A 45 5.24 -0.78 5.09
C VAL A 45 6.27 -1.64 5.81
N SER A 46 6.57 -1.33 7.07
CA SER A 46 7.38 -2.21 7.90
C SER A 46 6.74 -3.60 8.01
N GLY A 47 7.52 -4.67 7.87
CA GLY A 47 7.03 -6.04 8.01
C GLY A 47 6.38 -6.31 9.39
N LYS A 48 6.82 -5.59 10.43
CA LYS A 48 6.21 -5.67 11.77
C LYS A 48 4.78 -5.10 11.82
N GLU A 49 4.46 -4.18 10.91
CA GLU A 49 3.16 -3.50 10.83
C GLU A 49 2.29 -4.06 9.70
N ALA A 50 2.78 -5.02 8.92
CA ALA A 50 2.12 -5.55 7.73
C ALA A 50 0.70 -6.08 8.00
N VAL A 51 0.51 -6.82 9.10
CA VAL A 51 -0.79 -7.38 9.47
C VAL A 51 -1.78 -6.26 9.86
N MET A 52 -1.32 -5.25 10.62
CA MET A 52 -2.15 -4.11 10.99
C MET A 52 -2.51 -3.27 9.77
N ALA A 53 -1.56 -3.06 8.87
CA ALA A 53 -1.78 -2.37 7.61
C ALA A 53 -2.81 -3.09 6.73
N ALA A 54 -2.67 -4.41 6.56
CA ALA A 54 -3.62 -5.25 5.84
C ALA A 54 -5.04 -5.14 6.39
N ASN A 55 -5.20 -5.20 7.72
CA ASN A 55 -6.49 -5.06 8.38
C ASN A 55 -7.09 -3.67 8.18
N ALA A 56 -6.29 -2.61 8.28
CA ALA A 56 -6.75 -1.24 8.05
C ALA A 56 -7.20 -1.02 6.60
N LEU A 57 -6.46 -1.52 5.62
CA LEU A 57 -6.84 -1.43 4.21
C LEU A 57 -8.14 -2.20 3.93
N ARG A 58 -8.30 -3.40 4.51
CA ARG A 58 -9.53 -4.20 4.37
C ARG A 58 -10.74 -3.51 4.99
N ALA A 59 -10.60 -2.93 6.19
CA ALA A 59 -11.68 -2.21 6.88
C ALA A 59 -12.20 -1.02 6.06
N GLU A 60 -11.32 -0.37 5.28
CA GLU A 60 -11.64 0.76 4.40
C GLU A 60 -12.02 0.33 2.96
N GLY A 61 -12.17 -0.98 2.71
CA GLY A 61 -12.52 -1.54 1.41
C GLY A 61 -11.47 -1.34 0.32
N ILE A 62 -10.22 -1.08 0.69
CA ILE A 62 -9.12 -0.89 -0.26
C ILE A 62 -8.60 -2.26 -0.70
N ARG A 63 -8.77 -2.56 -1.98
CA ARG A 63 -8.24 -3.79 -2.60
C ARG A 63 -6.75 -3.64 -2.90
N TYR A 64 -5.99 -4.68 -2.63
CA TYR A 64 -4.56 -4.75 -2.91
C TYR A 64 -4.14 -6.20 -3.21
N GLU A 65 -2.99 -6.34 -3.88
CA GLU A 65 -2.26 -7.61 -4.02
C GLU A 65 -1.02 -7.54 -3.12
N ALA A 66 -0.74 -8.57 -2.32
CA ALA A 66 0.47 -8.64 -1.51
C ALA A 66 1.61 -9.24 -2.35
N LEU A 67 2.77 -8.58 -2.37
CA LEU A 67 3.99 -9.04 -3.03
C LEU A 67 5.04 -9.52 -2.02
#